data_AF-A0A7C2GXF9-F1
#
_entry.id   AF-A0A7C2GXF9-F1
#
_cell.length_a   1.000
_cell.length_b   1.000
_cell.length_c   1.000
_cell.angle_alpha   90.00
_cell.angle_beta   90.00
_cell.angle_gamma   90.00
#
_symmetry.space_group_name_H-M   'P 1'
#
loop_
_entity.id
_entity.type
_entity.pdbx_description
1 polymer ?
#
loop_
_entity_poly.entity_id
_entity_poly.type
_entity_poly.pdbx_seq_one_letter_code
_entity_poly.pdbx_strand_id
1 'polypeptide(L)'
;MKPRNWLFLVLIAFILFPAARMAAQDWKQDLASLFLHNVAPAEIASFLETSFDSLSQEEKPAASLILAFTWQRANNLSRSYSWLARFFEDFRGEGVFFDFLPRIIQNELWAYLRLWQSRYPLINDLAFLLPAEAETRLSPPDNLILAVQMVNSAFFKLIFEDETLKAGLLQKGLNTISLDSSPFLRQSGARTFYLELKADDFIIRREITLEVSLSSEVILASAPQADITRRYRVSLLLGDKLLAQSQSTFRLTPPVQVTLPPADGRYSPYGPVHPSGRDPQNIGVSILSLPAVIADLINEFKAKKEEKDRIPPPEIKREIKLVYLNQTQRGLEKMTADLKLEFKGYQAMVFSLSSP
;
A
#
# COMPACT_ATOMS: atom_id res chain seq x y z
N MET A 1 63.83 -18.97 -26.36
CA MET A 1 63.08 -18.60 -25.14
C MET A 1 62.98 -17.08 -25.07
N LYS A 2 61.78 -16.51 -25.19
CA LYS A 2 61.53 -15.06 -25.09
C LYS A 2 60.53 -14.82 -23.96
N PRO A 3 60.96 -14.13 -22.90
CA PRO A 3 60.04 -13.31 -22.12
C PRO A 3 60.68 -11.93 -21.90
N ARG A 4 60.38 -10.94 -22.75
CA ARG A 4 60.92 -9.58 -22.57
C ARG A 4 59.98 -8.44 -22.93
N ASN A 5 58.67 -8.68 -22.92
CA ASN A 5 57.66 -7.64 -23.19
C ASN A 5 56.60 -7.49 -22.08
N TRP A 6 56.58 -8.36 -21.06
CA TRP A 6 55.52 -8.32 -20.04
C TRP A 6 55.79 -7.32 -18.92
N LEU A 7 57.05 -7.19 -18.51
CA LEU A 7 57.46 -6.20 -17.49
C LEU A 7 57.25 -4.74 -17.96
N PHE A 8 57.40 -4.46 -19.26
CA PHE A 8 57.16 -3.11 -19.81
C PHE A 8 55.67 -2.76 -19.89
N LEU A 9 54.79 -3.72 -20.18
CA LEU A 9 53.33 -3.50 -20.19
C LEU A 9 52.77 -3.33 -18.77
N VAL A 10 53.29 -4.06 -17.79
CA VAL A 10 52.90 -3.90 -16.38
C VAL A 10 53.38 -2.55 -15.83
N LEU A 11 54.58 -2.09 -16.19
CA LEU A 11 55.09 -0.78 -15.76
C LEU A 11 54.30 0.39 -16.38
N ILE A 12 53.92 0.29 -17.66
CA ILE A 12 53.10 1.29 -18.35
C ILE A 12 51.67 1.30 -17.78
N ALA A 13 51.10 0.13 -17.45
CA ALA A 13 49.81 0.06 -16.76
C ALA A 13 49.87 0.64 -15.34
N PHE A 14 50.98 0.46 -14.61
CA PHE A 14 51.15 1.00 -13.25
C PHE A 14 51.45 2.51 -13.21
N ILE A 15 52.00 3.07 -14.30
CA ILE A 15 52.28 4.51 -14.43
C ILE A 15 51.09 5.27 -15.06
N LEU A 16 50.25 4.60 -15.86
CA LEU A 16 49.02 5.20 -16.41
C LEU A 16 47.79 5.06 -15.49
N PHE A 17 47.78 4.15 -14.52
CA PHE A 17 46.69 4.06 -13.53
C PHE A 17 46.63 5.23 -12.51
N PRO A 18 47.73 5.85 -12.04
CA PRO A 18 47.64 7.02 -11.17
C PRO A 18 47.38 8.33 -11.93
N ALA A 19 47.72 8.42 -13.22
CA ALA A 19 47.50 9.64 -14.01
C ALA A 19 46.01 9.89 -14.32
N ALA A 20 45.17 8.85 -14.37
CA ALA A 20 43.72 8.98 -14.45
C ALA A 20 43.06 9.42 -13.14
N ARG A 21 43.79 9.44 -12.01
CA ARG A 21 43.34 10.03 -10.74
C ARG A 21 43.73 11.51 -10.58
N MET A 22 44.58 12.05 -11.45
CA MET A 22 45.08 13.44 -11.35
C MET A 22 44.20 14.49 -12.02
N ALA A 23 43.00 14.12 -12.50
CA ALA A 23 41.96 15.05 -12.93
C ALA A 23 40.72 15.03 -12.03
N ALA A 24 40.79 14.39 -10.86
CA ALA A 24 39.89 14.71 -9.76
C ALA A 24 40.49 15.93 -9.04
N GLN A 25 40.23 17.10 -9.60
CA GLN A 25 40.39 18.36 -8.90
C GLN A 25 39.72 18.20 -7.51
N ASP A 26 40.46 18.46 -6.43
CA ASP A 26 40.01 18.17 -5.06
C ASP A 26 38.88 19.14 -4.70
N TRP A 27 37.66 18.76 -5.09
CA TRP A 27 36.45 19.56 -4.96
C TRP A 27 36.23 20.04 -3.53
N LYS A 28 36.75 19.31 -2.53
CA LYS A 28 36.67 19.68 -1.11
C LYS A 28 37.53 20.90 -0.80
N GLN A 29 38.75 20.96 -1.33
CA GLN A 29 39.64 22.10 -1.18
C GLN A 29 39.07 23.33 -1.88
N ASP A 30 38.61 23.16 -3.11
CA ASP A 30 37.99 24.24 -3.88
C ASP A 30 36.74 24.76 -3.18
N LEU A 31 35.85 23.87 -2.74
CA LEU A 31 34.65 24.24 -2.02
C LEU A 31 34.95 24.96 -0.69
N ALA A 32 35.91 24.46 0.08
CA ALA A 32 36.36 25.13 1.30
C ALA A 32 36.91 26.54 1.02
N SER A 33 37.67 26.70 -0.07
CA SER A 33 38.17 28.01 -0.50
C SER A 33 37.03 28.97 -0.87
N LEU A 34 36.00 28.51 -1.57
CA LEU A 34 34.85 29.34 -1.94
C LEU A 34 34.08 29.84 -0.71
N PHE A 35 33.91 28.98 0.30
CA PHE A 35 33.33 29.37 1.58
C PHE A 35 34.20 30.37 2.36
N LEU A 36 35.53 30.22 2.33
CA LEU A 36 36.45 31.14 3.00
C LEU A 36 36.47 32.54 2.37
N HIS A 37 36.34 32.62 1.03
CA HIS A 37 36.31 33.88 0.30
C HIS A 37 34.93 34.55 0.28
N ASN A 38 33.94 34.02 1.02
CA ASN A 38 32.57 34.53 1.09
C ASN A 38 31.92 34.71 -0.30
N VAL A 39 32.17 33.77 -1.21
CA VAL A 39 31.55 33.73 -2.52
C VAL A 39 30.02 33.63 -2.39
N ALA A 40 29.28 34.17 -3.36
CA ALA A 40 27.82 34.13 -3.34
C ALA A 40 27.32 32.67 -3.26
N PRO A 41 26.34 32.34 -2.37
CA PRO A 41 25.90 30.96 -2.19
C PRO A 41 25.44 30.24 -3.46
N ALA A 42 24.87 30.97 -4.43
CA ALA A 42 24.43 30.44 -5.72
C ALA A 42 25.61 29.99 -6.60
N GLU A 43 26.76 30.68 -6.53
CA GLU A 43 27.97 30.32 -7.27
C GLU A 43 28.62 29.07 -6.65
N ILE A 44 28.67 29.00 -5.30
CA ILE A 44 29.13 27.81 -4.57
C ILE A 44 28.29 26.59 -4.96
N ALA A 45 26.97 26.75 -4.98
CA ALA A 45 26.05 25.68 -5.36
C ALA A 45 26.25 25.24 -6.82
N SER A 46 26.40 26.19 -7.74
CA SER A 46 26.61 25.90 -9.17
C SER A 46 27.93 25.16 -9.43
N PHE A 47 29.00 25.51 -8.71
CA PHE A 47 30.28 24.80 -8.77
C PHE A 47 30.12 23.32 -8.37
N LEU A 48 29.48 23.08 -7.23
CA LEU A 48 29.30 21.73 -6.70
C LEU A 48 28.32 20.91 -7.55
N GLU A 49 27.27 21.55 -8.09
CA GLU A 49 26.28 20.91 -8.98
C GLU A 49 26.93 20.44 -10.29
N THR A 50 27.81 21.26 -10.88
CA THR A 50 28.56 20.89 -12.10
C THR A 50 29.52 19.71 -11.85
N SER A 51 30.07 19.62 -10.64
CA SER A 51 31.02 18.57 -10.26
C SER A 51 30.32 17.29 -9.78
N PHE A 52 29.02 17.35 -9.47
CA PHE A 52 28.31 16.31 -8.71
C PHE A 52 28.37 14.92 -9.35
N ASP A 53 28.16 14.83 -10.66
CA ASP A 53 28.12 13.54 -11.36
C ASP A 53 29.49 12.85 -11.40
N SER A 54 30.57 13.63 -11.32
CA SER A 54 31.95 13.14 -11.27
C SER A 54 32.39 12.66 -9.89
N LEU A 55 31.63 12.98 -8.83
CA LEU A 55 31.95 12.58 -7.46
C LEU A 55 31.80 11.06 -7.27
N SER A 56 32.58 10.51 -6.34
CA SER A 56 32.41 9.13 -5.92
C SER A 56 31.07 8.92 -5.17
N GLN A 57 30.57 7.69 -5.15
CA GLN A 57 29.29 7.39 -4.46
C GLN A 57 29.35 7.69 -2.95
N GLU A 58 30.52 7.60 -2.33
CA GLU A 58 30.74 7.93 -0.92
C GLU A 58 30.68 9.43 -0.63
N GLU A 59 30.94 10.27 -1.64
CA GLU A 59 30.97 11.73 -1.50
C GLU A 59 29.64 12.39 -1.86
N LYS A 60 28.83 11.74 -2.68
CA LYS A 60 27.52 12.24 -3.12
C LYS A 60 26.54 12.57 -1.98
N PRO A 61 26.47 11.82 -0.86
CA PRO A 61 25.59 12.19 0.25
C PRO A 61 25.98 13.56 0.85
N ALA A 62 27.26 13.73 1.19
CA ALA A 62 27.77 15.00 1.72
C ALA A 62 27.58 16.15 0.73
N ALA A 63 27.89 15.95 -0.54
CA ALA A 63 27.70 16.95 -1.59
C ALA A 63 26.22 17.32 -1.78
N SER A 64 25.30 16.35 -1.73
CA SER A 64 23.85 16.59 -1.85
C SER A 64 23.33 17.45 -0.71
N LEU A 65 23.77 17.18 0.53
CA LEU A 65 23.37 18.00 1.68
C LEU A 65 23.97 19.41 1.60
N ILE A 66 25.23 19.55 1.19
CA ILE A 66 25.85 20.87 1.02
C ILE A 66 25.12 21.66 -0.07
N LEU A 67 24.76 21.02 -1.20
CA LEU A 67 23.97 21.65 -2.25
C LEU A 67 22.63 22.16 -1.72
N ALA A 68 21.88 21.32 -1.00
CA ALA A 68 20.63 21.73 -0.36
C ALA A 68 20.81 22.96 0.54
N PHE A 69 21.81 22.91 1.42
CA PHE A 69 22.15 24.02 2.32
C PHE A 69 22.54 25.30 1.57
N THR A 70 23.39 25.22 0.54
CA THR A 70 23.84 26.38 -0.23
C THR A 70 22.71 27.02 -1.03
N TRP A 71 21.82 26.22 -1.63
CA TRP A 71 20.65 26.73 -2.34
C TRP A 71 19.65 27.39 -1.40
N GLN A 72 19.51 26.88 -0.16
CA GLN A 72 18.71 27.54 0.86
C GLN A 72 19.29 28.89 1.25
N ARG A 73 20.62 28.99 1.43
CA ARG A 73 21.30 30.27 1.67
C ARG A 73 21.17 31.25 0.50
N ALA A 74 21.02 30.74 -0.73
CA ALA A 74 20.71 31.52 -1.92
C ALA A 74 19.22 31.88 -2.07
N ASN A 75 18.36 31.52 -1.11
CA ASN A 75 16.91 31.69 -1.15
C ASN A 75 16.22 30.99 -2.34
N ASN A 76 16.81 29.92 -2.86
CA ASN A 76 16.21 29.08 -3.90
C ASN A 76 15.68 27.77 -3.29
N LEU A 77 14.49 27.84 -2.70
CA LEU A 77 13.88 26.71 -1.99
C LEU A 77 13.59 25.51 -2.90
N SER A 78 13.22 25.74 -4.16
CA SER A 78 12.93 24.66 -5.10
C SER A 78 14.15 23.78 -5.34
N ARG A 79 15.31 24.40 -5.64
CA ARG A 79 16.57 23.64 -5.78
C ARG A 79 17.02 23.04 -4.45
N SER A 80 16.94 23.79 -3.36
CA SER A 80 17.27 23.29 -2.02
C SER A 80 16.53 21.99 -1.72
N TYR A 81 15.21 21.98 -1.91
CA TYR A 81 14.35 20.83 -1.61
C TYR A 81 14.56 19.65 -2.54
N SER A 82 14.92 19.89 -3.82
CA SER A 82 15.30 18.81 -4.72
C SER A 82 16.56 18.06 -4.24
N TRP A 83 17.59 18.80 -3.82
CA TRP A 83 18.82 18.22 -3.30
C TRP A 83 18.65 17.61 -1.92
N LEU A 84 17.80 18.21 -1.08
CA LEU A 84 17.43 17.68 0.22
C LEU A 84 16.70 16.33 0.08
N ALA A 85 15.74 16.24 -0.84
CA ALA A 85 15.06 14.99 -1.12
C ALA A 85 16.04 13.93 -1.63
N ARG A 86 16.97 14.29 -2.53
CA ARG A 86 18.05 13.39 -2.95
C ARG A 86 18.86 12.85 -1.77
N PHE A 87 19.22 13.72 -0.82
CA PHE A 87 19.96 13.32 0.38
C PHE A 87 19.22 12.28 1.23
N PHE A 88 17.92 12.49 1.50
CA PHE A 88 17.15 11.57 2.35
C PHE A 88 16.61 10.33 1.62
N GLU A 89 16.27 10.45 0.33
CA GLU A 89 15.65 9.38 -0.44
C GLU A 89 16.68 8.39 -0.99
N ASP A 90 17.72 8.90 -1.66
CA ASP A 90 18.74 8.07 -2.31
C ASP A 90 19.78 7.58 -1.29
N PHE A 91 20.20 8.47 -0.37
CA PHE A 91 21.30 8.21 0.56
C PHE A 91 20.84 8.00 2.01
N ARG A 92 19.53 7.92 2.26
CA ARG A 92 18.92 7.64 3.58
C ARG A 92 19.31 8.61 4.70
N GLY A 93 19.82 9.79 4.35
CA GLY A 93 20.25 10.79 5.32
C GLY A 93 21.54 10.43 6.06
N GLU A 94 22.37 9.54 5.50
CA GLU A 94 23.60 9.04 6.08
C GLU A 94 24.85 9.44 5.26
N GLY A 95 26.04 9.04 5.72
CA GLY A 95 27.28 9.15 4.93
C GLY A 95 27.85 10.57 4.79
N VAL A 96 27.75 11.39 5.84
CA VAL A 96 28.18 12.80 5.80
C VAL A 96 29.44 13.06 6.63
N PHE A 97 30.42 13.72 6.01
CA PHE A 97 31.66 14.18 6.65
C PHE A 97 31.98 15.59 6.16
N PHE A 98 32.16 16.54 7.10
CA PHE A 98 32.32 17.97 6.78
C PHE A 98 33.64 18.58 7.27
N ASP A 99 34.60 17.75 7.71
CA ASP A 99 35.83 18.20 8.37
C ASP A 99 36.70 19.12 7.49
N PHE A 100 36.50 19.06 6.18
CA PHE A 100 37.20 19.89 5.19
C PHE A 100 36.67 21.34 5.10
N LEU A 101 35.47 21.62 5.61
CA LEU A 101 34.85 22.95 5.56
C LEU A 101 35.31 23.84 6.73
N PRO A 102 35.20 25.18 6.63
CA PRO A 102 35.44 26.07 7.77
C PRO A 102 34.48 25.76 8.94
N ARG A 103 34.98 25.82 10.18
CA ARG A 103 34.23 25.43 11.39
C ARG A 103 32.86 26.11 11.55
N ILE A 104 32.75 27.37 11.13
CA ILE A 104 31.49 28.12 11.16
C ILE A 104 30.46 27.46 10.24
N ILE A 105 30.86 27.14 9.01
CA ILE A 105 30.03 26.45 8.01
C ILE A 105 29.67 25.04 8.47
N GLN A 106 30.61 24.31 9.07
CA GLN A 106 30.32 22.99 9.65
C GLN A 106 29.20 23.08 10.69
N ASN A 107 29.26 24.05 11.62
CA ASN A 107 28.24 24.21 12.66
C ASN A 107 26.86 24.52 12.06
N GLU A 108 26.81 25.38 11.04
CA GLU A 108 25.57 25.72 10.32
C GLU A 108 25.00 24.49 9.58
N LEU A 109 25.84 23.73 8.88
CA LEU A 109 25.45 22.49 8.20
C LEU A 109 24.92 21.43 9.17
N TRP A 110 25.57 21.26 10.33
CA TRP A 110 25.09 20.33 11.35
C TRP A 110 23.76 20.78 11.95
N ALA A 111 23.55 22.08 12.17
CA ALA A 111 22.27 22.60 12.61
C ALA A 111 21.18 22.38 11.55
N TYR A 112 21.52 22.63 10.28
CA TYR A 112 20.66 22.38 9.12
C TYR A 112 20.26 20.91 9.00
N LEU A 113 21.22 19.99 9.12
CA LEU A 113 20.98 18.56 9.08
C LEU A 113 20.06 18.12 10.21
N ARG A 114 20.34 18.52 11.46
CA ARG A 114 19.51 18.15 12.61
C ARG A 114 18.08 18.64 12.47
N LEU A 115 17.89 19.85 11.96
CA LEU A 115 16.57 20.39 11.65
C LEU A 115 15.80 19.43 10.73
N TRP A 116 16.39 19.05 9.60
CA TRP A 116 15.73 18.18 8.64
C TRP A 116 15.62 16.73 9.09
N GLN A 117 16.57 16.20 9.86
CA GLN A 117 16.42 14.87 10.46
C GLN A 117 15.18 14.76 11.35
N SER A 118 14.77 15.86 11.99
CA SER A 118 13.56 15.90 12.82
C SER A 118 12.26 16.19 12.07
N ARG A 119 12.35 16.66 10.81
CA ARG A 119 11.20 17.17 10.04
C ARG A 119 10.92 16.42 8.75
N TYR A 120 11.96 15.90 8.11
CA TYR A 120 11.84 15.32 6.79
C TYR A 120 10.89 14.12 6.85
N PRO A 121 9.84 14.08 6.02
CA PRO A 121 8.78 13.09 6.08
C PRO A 121 9.20 11.78 5.37
N LEU A 122 10.22 11.11 5.90
CA LEU A 122 10.76 9.88 5.30
C LEU A 122 9.83 8.68 5.58
N ILE A 123 9.39 8.01 4.51
CA ILE A 123 8.78 6.68 4.61
C ILE A 123 9.91 5.65 4.59
N ASN A 124 10.01 4.87 5.66
CA ASN A 124 10.95 3.77 5.79
C ASN A 124 10.43 2.51 5.08
N ASP A 125 9.14 2.23 5.21
CA ASP A 125 8.49 1.08 4.55
C ASP A 125 7.03 1.35 4.21
N LEU A 126 6.56 0.71 3.14
CA LEU A 126 5.16 0.71 2.69
C LEU A 126 4.81 -0.69 2.21
N ALA A 127 3.72 -1.22 2.74
CA ALA A 127 3.32 -2.59 2.46
C ALA A 127 1.82 -2.77 2.72
N PHE A 128 1.28 -3.93 2.37
CA PHE A 128 -0.06 -4.31 2.78
C PHE A 128 -0.07 -4.85 4.20
N LEU A 129 -1.14 -4.56 4.92
CA LEU A 129 -1.46 -5.17 6.19
C LEU A 129 -2.59 -6.18 5.97
N LEU A 130 -2.26 -7.47 6.09
CA LEU A 130 -3.23 -8.55 5.99
C LEU A 130 -3.73 -8.98 7.38
N PRO A 131 -5.02 -9.27 7.56
CA PRO A 131 -5.48 -10.08 8.70
C PRO A 131 -4.81 -11.45 8.64
N ALA A 132 -4.43 -11.99 9.81
CA ALA A 132 -3.65 -13.23 9.94
C ALA A 132 -4.32 -14.50 9.34
N GLU A 133 -5.61 -14.42 9.00
CA GLU A 133 -6.39 -15.53 8.46
C GLU A 133 -6.72 -15.28 6.99
N ALA A 134 -5.90 -15.85 6.11
CA ALA A 134 -6.18 -15.98 4.68
C ALA A 134 -7.19 -17.13 4.45
N GLU A 135 -8.36 -17.04 5.06
CA GLU A 135 -9.47 -17.91 4.68
C GLU A 135 -9.97 -17.51 3.28
N THR A 136 -10.38 -18.51 2.50
CA THR A 136 -11.00 -18.27 1.18
C THR A 136 -12.28 -17.48 1.39
N ARG A 137 -12.30 -16.21 0.96
CA ARG A 137 -13.45 -15.31 1.19
C ARG A 137 -14.52 -15.51 0.13
N LEU A 138 -15.78 -15.30 0.51
CA LEU A 138 -16.93 -15.32 -0.40
C LEU A 138 -17.01 -14.09 -1.32
N SER A 139 -16.18 -13.08 -1.06
CA SER A 139 -16.10 -11.83 -1.81
C SER A 139 -14.70 -11.21 -1.71
N PRO A 140 -14.28 -10.33 -2.64
CA PRO A 140 -13.06 -9.55 -2.46
C PRO A 140 -13.16 -8.70 -1.18
N PRO A 141 -12.03 -8.35 -0.55
CA PRO A 141 -12.05 -7.49 0.64
C PRO A 141 -12.56 -6.10 0.28
N ASP A 142 -13.46 -5.50 1.04
CA ASP A 142 -13.94 -4.13 0.72
C ASP A 142 -12.81 -3.11 0.74
N ASN A 143 -11.81 -3.32 1.60
CA ASN A 143 -10.69 -2.42 1.77
C ASN A 143 -9.33 -3.12 1.66
N LEU A 144 -8.40 -2.50 0.95
CA LEU A 144 -6.98 -2.76 1.03
C LEU A 144 -6.38 -1.83 2.10
N ILE A 145 -5.65 -2.41 3.07
CA ILE A 145 -5.01 -1.66 4.13
C ILE A 145 -3.53 -1.53 3.82
N LEU A 146 -3.06 -0.31 3.63
CA LEU A 146 -1.64 0.02 3.47
C LEU A 146 -1.03 0.36 4.83
N ALA A 147 -0.02 -0.40 5.24
CA ALA A 147 0.87 -0.07 6.35
C ALA A 147 1.94 0.92 5.87
N VAL A 148 2.04 2.08 6.50
CA VAL A 148 3.04 3.13 6.19
C VAL A 148 3.91 3.36 7.42
N GLN A 149 5.18 3.01 7.34
CA GLN A 149 6.16 3.21 8.41
C GLN A 149 6.88 4.55 8.21
N MET A 150 6.59 5.52 9.06
CA MET A 150 7.15 6.87 9.01
C MET A 150 8.31 7.04 10.00
N VAL A 151 9.35 7.76 9.60
CA VAL A 151 10.43 8.20 10.49
C VAL A 151 10.00 9.43 11.32
N ASN A 152 9.31 10.37 10.69
CA ASN A 152 8.78 11.59 11.32
C ASN A 152 7.31 11.78 10.93
N SER A 153 6.53 12.42 11.80
CA SER A 153 5.13 12.73 11.50
C SER A 153 5.01 13.74 10.36
N ALA A 154 4.01 13.57 9.50
CA ALA A 154 3.78 14.45 8.35
C ALA A 154 2.31 14.47 7.93
N PHE A 155 1.84 15.62 7.45
CA PHE A 155 0.54 15.66 6.79
C PHE A 155 0.65 14.94 5.45
N PHE A 156 -0.39 14.20 5.08
CA PHE A 156 -0.40 13.46 3.83
C PHE A 156 -1.65 13.70 3.00
N LYS A 157 -1.49 13.51 1.70
CA LYS A 157 -2.56 13.45 0.71
C LYS A 157 -2.27 12.30 -0.25
N LEU A 158 -3.21 11.37 -0.37
CA LEU A 158 -3.14 10.25 -1.30
C LEU A 158 -4.05 10.54 -2.49
N ILE A 159 -3.48 10.50 -3.69
CA ILE A 159 -4.10 10.94 -4.93
C ILE A 159 -4.12 9.77 -5.93
N PHE A 160 -5.23 9.62 -6.64
CA PHE A 160 -5.42 8.67 -7.74
C PHE A 160 -6.24 9.35 -8.83
N GLU A 161 -5.79 9.30 -10.09
CA GLU A 161 -6.49 9.92 -11.23
C GLU A 161 -6.92 11.38 -10.96
N ASP A 162 -6.01 12.19 -10.39
CA ASP A 162 -6.22 13.59 -9.97
C ASP A 162 -7.23 13.82 -8.82
N GLU A 163 -7.86 12.76 -8.31
CA GLU A 163 -8.76 12.82 -7.15
C GLU A 163 -8.04 12.50 -5.84
N THR A 164 -8.44 13.19 -4.78
CA THR A 164 -7.90 12.93 -3.44
C THR A 164 -8.68 11.80 -2.78
N LEU A 165 -8.07 10.62 -2.70
CA LEU A 165 -8.69 9.47 -2.04
C LEU A 165 -8.73 9.63 -0.52
N LYS A 166 -7.63 10.15 0.07
CA LYS A 166 -7.50 10.28 1.52
C LYS A 166 -6.48 11.36 1.89
N ALA A 167 -6.71 12.02 3.02
CA ALA A 167 -5.77 12.97 3.59
C ALA A 167 -5.82 12.92 5.12
N GLY A 168 -4.76 13.39 5.77
CA GLY A 168 -4.69 13.42 7.23
C GLY A 168 -3.27 13.63 7.74
N LEU A 169 -3.02 13.12 8.94
CA LEU A 169 -1.71 13.16 9.60
C LEU A 169 -1.20 11.73 9.79
N LEU A 170 -0.03 11.43 9.21
CA LEU A 170 0.72 10.22 9.56
C LEU A 170 1.61 10.56 10.75
N GLN A 171 1.55 9.75 11.80
CA GLN A 171 2.41 9.88 12.96
C GLN A 171 3.76 9.20 12.71
N LYS A 172 4.79 9.58 13.46
CA LYS A 172 6.01 8.78 13.56
C LYS A 172 5.66 7.35 13.99
N GLY A 173 6.21 6.36 13.28
CA GLY A 173 5.88 4.95 13.51
C GLY A 173 5.00 4.36 12.41
N LEU A 174 4.32 3.26 12.75
CA LEU A 174 3.42 2.54 11.85
C LEU A 174 2.05 3.25 11.78
N ASN A 175 1.60 3.51 10.56
CA ASN A 175 0.28 4.06 10.25
C ASN A 175 -0.46 3.14 9.28
N THR A 176 -1.78 3.30 9.18
CA THR A 176 -2.60 2.54 8.23
C THR A 176 -3.46 3.44 7.37
N ILE A 177 -3.46 3.20 6.06
CA ILE A 177 -4.35 3.87 5.10
C ILE A 177 -5.26 2.80 4.49
N SER A 178 -6.55 2.87 4.83
CA SER A 178 -7.60 2.04 4.20
C SER A 178 -8.01 2.64 2.86
N LEU A 179 -7.99 1.82 1.81
CA LEU A 179 -8.38 2.10 0.43
C LEU A 179 -9.53 1.19 0.01
N ASP A 180 -10.57 1.71 -0.65
CA ASP A 180 -11.60 0.88 -1.28
C ASP A 180 -10.95 -0.01 -2.36
N SER A 181 -11.14 -1.32 -2.29
CA SER A 181 -10.52 -2.26 -3.24
C SER A 181 -11.31 -2.37 -4.56
N SER A 182 -12.57 -1.95 -4.54
CA SER A 182 -13.53 -2.11 -5.64
C SER A 182 -13.04 -1.58 -6.99
N PRO A 183 -12.38 -0.41 -7.11
CA PRO A 183 -11.86 0.05 -8.39
C PRO A 183 -10.63 -0.73 -8.87
N PHE A 184 -9.89 -1.37 -7.96
CA PHE A 184 -8.59 -1.98 -8.27
C PHE A 184 -8.69 -3.47 -8.59
N LEU A 185 -9.64 -4.20 -7.98
CA LEU A 185 -9.79 -5.65 -8.15
C LEU A 185 -10.74 -6.06 -9.29
N ARG A 186 -11.16 -5.12 -10.16
CA ARG A 186 -12.04 -5.41 -11.30
C ARG A 186 -11.30 -5.95 -12.52
N GLN A 187 -10.07 -5.48 -12.74
CA GLN A 187 -9.29 -5.80 -13.94
C GLN A 187 -7.81 -5.84 -13.57
N SER A 188 -7.07 -6.75 -14.20
CA SER A 188 -5.61 -6.76 -14.12
C SER A 188 -5.04 -5.47 -14.70
N GLY A 189 -3.98 -4.96 -14.10
CA GLY A 189 -3.28 -3.78 -14.58
C GLY A 189 -2.45 -3.10 -13.50
N ALA A 190 -1.63 -2.15 -13.94
CA ALA A 190 -0.91 -1.24 -13.07
C ALA A 190 -1.76 0.00 -12.79
N ARG A 191 -1.78 0.44 -11.54
CA ARG A 191 -2.45 1.65 -11.06
C ARG A 191 -1.45 2.51 -10.31
N THR A 192 -1.30 3.76 -10.72
CA THR A 192 -0.34 4.69 -10.11
C THR A 192 -1.06 5.63 -9.15
N PHE A 193 -0.52 5.72 -7.94
CA PHE A 193 -0.94 6.63 -6.88
C PHE A 193 0.16 7.61 -6.58
N TYR A 194 -0.22 8.81 -6.13
CA TYR A 194 0.71 9.79 -5.61
C TYR A 194 0.44 10.02 -4.12
N LEU A 195 1.45 9.75 -3.30
CA LEU A 195 1.44 10.08 -1.87
C LEU A 195 2.26 11.35 -1.66
N GLU A 196 1.56 12.45 -1.43
CA GLU A 196 2.18 13.73 -1.06
C GLU A 196 2.31 13.79 0.45
N LEU A 197 3.52 14.09 0.92
CA LEU A 197 3.84 14.30 2.34
C LEU A 197 4.34 15.72 2.52
N LYS A 198 3.75 16.42 3.48
CA LYS A 198 4.04 17.82 3.77
C LYS A 198 4.67 17.97 5.16
N ALA A 199 5.80 18.66 5.18
CA ALA A 199 6.47 19.12 6.39
C ALA A 199 6.78 20.61 6.21
N ASP A 200 6.11 21.47 6.98
CA ASP A 200 6.17 22.94 6.81
C ASP A 200 5.88 23.36 5.36
N ASP A 201 6.80 24.06 4.70
CA ASP A 201 6.72 24.50 3.31
C ASP A 201 7.33 23.49 2.31
N PHE A 202 7.89 22.38 2.78
CA PHE A 202 8.37 21.27 1.97
C PHE A 202 7.25 20.27 1.69
N ILE A 203 7.11 19.86 0.42
CA ILE A 203 6.26 18.75 0.01
C ILE A 203 7.11 17.76 -0.79
N ILE A 204 7.02 16.48 -0.43
CA ILE A 204 7.52 15.40 -1.26
C ILE A 204 6.36 14.58 -1.79
N ARG A 205 6.28 14.45 -3.11
CA ARG A 205 5.35 13.57 -3.80
C ARG A 205 6.07 12.27 -4.12
N ARG A 206 5.52 11.14 -3.68
CA ARG A 206 6.02 9.80 -4.01
C ARG A 206 5.07 9.09 -4.95
N GLU A 207 5.63 8.47 -5.98
CA GLU A 207 4.88 7.64 -6.92
C GLU A 207 4.88 6.18 -6.44
N ILE A 208 3.67 5.65 -6.25
CA ILE A 208 3.43 4.28 -5.80
C ILE A 208 2.64 3.56 -6.90
N THR A 209 3.15 2.44 -7.39
CA THR A 209 2.45 1.59 -8.35
C THR A 209 1.88 0.37 -7.64
N LEU A 210 0.58 0.15 -7.84
CA LEU A 210 -0.11 -1.09 -7.50
C LEU A 210 -0.26 -1.93 -8.76
N GLU A 211 0.41 -3.07 -8.81
CA GLU A 211 0.23 -4.05 -9.88
C GLU A 211 -0.76 -5.11 -9.42
N VAL A 212 -1.83 -5.29 -10.20
CA VAL A 212 -2.88 -6.27 -9.94
C VAL A 212 -2.86 -7.32 -11.05
N SER A 213 -2.68 -8.59 -10.68
CA SER A 213 -2.81 -9.73 -11.59
C SER A 213 -3.95 -10.62 -11.13
N LEU A 214 -5.05 -10.64 -11.90
CA LEU A 214 -6.21 -11.47 -11.65
C LEU A 214 -6.13 -12.75 -12.50
N SER A 215 -6.39 -13.89 -11.87
CA SER A 215 -6.62 -15.17 -12.54
C SER A 215 -7.92 -15.78 -12.02
N SER A 216 -8.67 -16.42 -12.91
CA SER A 216 -9.93 -17.09 -12.55
C SER A 216 -9.89 -18.58 -12.89
N GLU A 217 -10.45 -19.38 -12.01
CA GLU A 217 -10.65 -20.81 -12.19
C GLU A 217 -12.12 -21.14 -11.93
N VAL A 218 -12.81 -21.71 -12.91
CA VAL A 218 -14.23 -22.07 -12.76
C VAL A 218 -14.32 -23.29 -11.84
N ILE A 219 -14.87 -23.13 -10.64
CA ILE A 219 -15.06 -24.23 -9.68
C ILE A 219 -16.36 -24.97 -10.00
N LEU A 220 -17.43 -24.22 -10.28
CA LEU A 220 -18.73 -24.76 -10.64
C LEU A 220 -19.22 -24.02 -11.88
N ALA A 221 -19.29 -24.71 -13.01
CA ALA A 221 -19.94 -24.20 -14.20
C ALA A 221 -21.46 -24.29 -14.03
N SER A 222 -22.17 -23.18 -14.18
CA SER A 222 -23.60 -23.19 -14.42
C SER A 222 -23.85 -23.96 -15.72
N ALA A 223 -24.50 -25.12 -15.63
CA ALA A 223 -25.06 -25.76 -16.81
C ALA A 223 -25.91 -24.72 -17.56
N PRO A 224 -25.86 -24.65 -18.90
CA PRO A 224 -26.68 -23.70 -19.64
C PRO A 224 -28.13 -23.91 -19.22
N GLN A 225 -28.69 -22.95 -18.48
CA GLN A 225 -30.10 -22.97 -18.13
C GLN A 225 -30.84 -22.81 -19.45
N ALA A 226 -31.33 -23.92 -19.99
CA ALA A 226 -32.36 -23.88 -21.00
C ALA A 226 -33.53 -23.13 -20.36
N ASP A 227 -33.74 -21.89 -20.81
CA ASP A 227 -34.92 -21.12 -20.48
C ASP A 227 -36.12 -21.85 -21.08
N ILE A 228 -36.70 -22.81 -20.33
CA ILE A 228 -37.90 -23.54 -20.77
C ILE A 228 -39.08 -22.59 -20.59
N THR A 229 -39.15 -21.57 -21.45
CA THR A 229 -40.31 -20.71 -21.61
C THR A 229 -41.40 -21.52 -22.33
N ARG A 230 -42.41 -21.98 -21.60
CA ARG A 230 -43.59 -22.61 -22.23
C ARG A 230 -44.62 -21.53 -22.58
N ARG A 231 -44.98 -21.46 -23.87
CA ARG A 231 -46.06 -20.61 -24.38
C ARG A 231 -47.34 -21.44 -24.43
N TYR A 232 -48.35 -21.05 -23.67
CA TYR A 232 -49.68 -21.64 -23.75
C TYR A 232 -50.57 -20.72 -24.58
N ARG A 233 -51.27 -21.30 -25.55
CA ARG A 233 -52.22 -20.61 -26.41
C ARG A 233 -53.56 -21.32 -26.26
N VAL A 234 -54.56 -20.58 -25.82
CA VAL A 234 -55.94 -21.06 -25.75
C VAL A 234 -56.70 -20.38 -26.87
N SER A 235 -57.32 -21.18 -27.72
CA SER A 235 -58.13 -20.74 -28.86
C SER A 235 -59.53 -21.30 -28.69
N LEU A 236 -60.53 -20.43 -28.68
CA LEU A 236 -61.94 -20.80 -28.65
C LEU A 236 -62.47 -20.79 -30.08
N LEU A 237 -62.92 -21.95 -30.56
CA LEU A 237 -63.44 -22.18 -31.90
C LEU A 237 -64.93 -22.55 -31.79
N LEU A 238 -65.76 -22.03 -32.68
CA LEU A 238 -67.13 -22.49 -32.89
C LEU A 238 -67.24 -22.97 -34.34
N GLY A 239 -67.30 -24.29 -34.53
CA GLY A 239 -67.06 -24.92 -35.82
C GLY A 239 -65.65 -24.60 -36.31
N ASP A 240 -65.54 -24.12 -37.54
CA ASP A 240 -64.25 -23.77 -38.16
C ASP A 240 -63.84 -22.30 -37.95
N LYS A 241 -64.59 -21.54 -37.14
CA LYS A 241 -64.38 -20.09 -36.95
C LYS A 241 -63.78 -19.79 -35.57
N LEU A 242 -62.60 -19.18 -35.55
CA LEU A 242 -61.91 -18.73 -34.34
C LEU A 242 -62.65 -17.53 -33.74
N LEU A 243 -63.17 -17.70 -32.52
CA LEU A 243 -63.92 -16.66 -31.82
C LEU A 243 -63.05 -15.82 -30.89
N ALA A 244 -62.09 -16.45 -30.22
CA ALA A 244 -61.18 -15.77 -29.29
C ALA A 244 -59.86 -16.52 -29.15
N GLN A 245 -58.79 -15.77 -28.88
CA GLN A 245 -57.47 -16.33 -28.62
C GLN A 245 -56.79 -15.57 -27.49
N SER A 246 -56.22 -16.31 -26.54
CA SER A 246 -55.38 -15.77 -25.47
C SER A 246 -54.06 -16.52 -25.43
N GLN A 247 -52.97 -15.79 -25.23
CA GLN A 247 -51.63 -16.35 -25.13
C GLN A 247 -50.98 -15.88 -23.83
N SER A 248 -50.46 -16.84 -23.06
CA SER A 248 -49.72 -16.57 -21.82
C SER A 248 -48.36 -17.27 -21.86
N THR A 249 -47.34 -16.54 -21.42
CA THR A 249 -45.97 -17.01 -21.23
C THR A 249 -45.74 -17.25 -19.75
N PHE A 250 -45.47 -18.49 -19.36
CA PHE A 250 -45.17 -18.85 -17.99
C PHE A 250 -43.67 -19.20 -17.87
N ARG A 251 -42.98 -18.56 -16.92
CA ARG A 251 -41.61 -18.93 -16.52
C ARG A 251 -41.72 -19.86 -15.33
N LEU A 252 -41.26 -21.10 -15.49
CA LEU A 252 -41.17 -22.05 -14.38
C LEU A 252 -39.93 -21.71 -13.55
N THR A 253 -40.11 -21.07 -12.39
CA THR A 253 -39.09 -21.12 -11.34
C THR A 253 -38.97 -22.59 -10.92
N PRO A 254 -37.80 -23.25 -11.01
CA PRO A 254 -37.70 -24.66 -10.69
C PRO A 254 -38.06 -24.89 -9.21
N PRO A 255 -38.87 -25.92 -8.87
CA PRO A 255 -39.16 -26.21 -7.48
C PRO A 255 -37.90 -26.74 -6.79
N VAL A 256 -37.58 -26.19 -5.62
CA VAL A 256 -36.63 -26.81 -4.68
C VAL A 256 -37.23 -28.15 -4.28
N GLN A 257 -36.66 -29.25 -4.76
CA GLN A 257 -37.02 -30.58 -4.32
C GLN A 257 -36.44 -30.79 -2.92
N VAL A 258 -37.22 -30.46 -1.89
CA VAL A 258 -36.97 -30.95 -0.53
C VAL A 258 -37.58 -32.35 -0.45
N THR A 259 -36.75 -33.39 -0.51
CA THR A 259 -37.19 -34.75 -0.19
C THR A 259 -37.46 -34.84 1.30
N LEU A 260 -38.72 -34.83 1.69
CA LEU A 260 -39.13 -35.20 3.04
C LEU A 260 -38.98 -36.72 3.20
N PRO A 261 -38.45 -37.23 4.33
CA PRO A 261 -38.43 -38.66 4.61
C PRO A 261 -39.87 -39.20 4.73
N PRO A 262 -40.11 -40.48 4.39
CA PRO A 262 -41.44 -41.07 4.38
C PRO A 262 -42.10 -41.00 5.77
N ALA A 263 -43.39 -40.66 5.80
CA ALA A 263 -44.18 -40.61 7.01
C ALA A 263 -44.50 -42.03 7.50
N ASP A 264 -43.72 -42.53 8.45
CA ASP A 264 -44.06 -43.77 9.15
C ASP A 264 -45.28 -43.50 10.05
N GLY A 265 -46.43 -43.97 9.59
CA GLY A 265 -47.75 -43.75 10.19
C GLY A 265 -47.93 -44.35 11.59
N ARG A 266 -47.40 -43.69 12.62
CA ARG A 266 -47.76 -43.93 14.03
C ARG A 266 -48.32 -42.66 14.66
N TYR A 267 -49.63 -42.47 14.51
CA TYR A 267 -50.41 -41.49 15.25
C TYR A 267 -50.75 -42.05 16.63
N SER A 268 -50.27 -41.42 17.71
CA SER A 268 -50.69 -41.73 19.08
C SER A 268 -51.44 -40.51 19.64
N PRO A 269 -52.72 -40.62 20.03
CA PRO A 269 -53.53 -39.47 20.47
C PRO A 269 -53.15 -38.97 21.89
N TYR A 270 -52.25 -39.66 22.58
CA TYR A 270 -51.56 -39.18 23.78
C TYR A 270 -50.10 -39.63 23.69
N GLY A 271 -49.19 -38.69 23.41
CA GLY A 271 -47.75 -38.95 23.30
C GLY A 271 -47.06 -39.06 24.67
N PRO A 272 -45.83 -39.63 24.74
CA PRO A 272 -45.07 -39.64 25.99
C PRO A 272 -44.59 -38.24 26.36
N VAL A 273 -44.68 -37.97 27.65
CA VAL A 273 -44.33 -36.73 28.36
C VAL A 273 -42.92 -36.25 28.01
N HIS A 274 -42.81 -34.99 27.58
CA HIS A 274 -41.54 -34.29 27.44
C HIS A 274 -40.88 -34.05 28.82
N PRO A 275 -39.60 -34.38 29.03
CA PRO A 275 -38.80 -33.68 30.01
C PRO A 275 -38.45 -32.31 29.44
N SER A 276 -39.11 -31.29 29.98
CA SER A 276 -38.56 -29.93 30.20
C SER A 276 -37.66 -29.33 29.10
N GLY A 277 -38.30 -28.60 28.18
CA GLY A 277 -38.10 -27.16 28.02
C GLY A 277 -36.71 -26.65 27.61
N ARG A 278 -36.56 -26.36 26.32
CA ARG A 278 -35.90 -25.14 25.84
C ARG A 278 -36.49 -24.75 24.50
N ASP A 279 -37.49 -23.87 24.58
CA ASP A 279 -38.11 -23.23 23.44
C ASP A 279 -37.21 -22.03 23.02
N PRO A 280 -36.65 -21.98 21.80
CA PRO A 280 -35.75 -20.90 21.37
C PRO A 280 -36.42 -19.52 21.28
N GLN A 281 -37.74 -19.43 21.49
CA GLN A 281 -38.51 -18.19 21.43
C GLN A 281 -38.87 -17.63 22.82
N ASN A 282 -38.38 -18.22 23.91
CA ASN A 282 -38.69 -17.77 25.28
C ASN A 282 -37.40 -17.58 26.12
N ILE A 283 -36.61 -16.55 25.80
CA ILE A 283 -35.51 -16.08 26.66
C ILE A 283 -36.05 -14.93 27.53
N GLY A 284 -36.81 -15.28 28.56
CA GLY A 284 -37.07 -14.40 29.69
C GLY A 284 -36.18 -14.83 30.85
N VAL A 285 -35.10 -14.09 31.12
CA VAL A 285 -34.23 -14.37 32.27
C VAL A 285 -34.88 -13.78 33.52
N SER A 286 -35.15 -14.60 34.53
CA SER A 286 -35.70 -14.14 35.80
C SER A 286 -34.67 -13.26 36.54
N ILE A 287 -35.08 -12.05 36.94
CA ILE A 287 -34.25 -11.01 37.57
C ILE A 287 -33.53 -11.50 38.85
N LEU A 288 -34.02 -12.57 39.46
CA LEU A 288 -33.45 -13.14 40.69
C LEU A 288 -32.27 -14.12 40.45
N SER A 289 -31.90 -14.38 39.19
CA SER A 289 -30.76 -15.25 38.81
C SER A 289 -29.52 -14.50 38.30
N LEU A 290 -29.60 -13.17 38.20
CA LEU A 290 -28.54 -12.27 37.72
C LEU A 290 -27.17 -12.42 38.42
N PRO A 291 -27.07 -12.62 39.75
CA PRO A 291 -25.75 -12.63 40.41
C PRO A 291 -24.87 -13.82 39.99
N ALA A 292 -25.46 -15.00 39.77
CA ALA A 292 -24.72 -16.21 39.41
C ALA A 292 -24.26 -16.16 37.94
N VAL A 293 -25.13 -15.67 37.04
CA VAL A 293 -24.80 -15.49 35.62
C VAL A 293 -23.73 -14.41 35.42
N ILE A 294 -23.74 -13.35 36.25
CA ILE A 294 -22.69 -12.33 36.25
C ILE A 294 -21.37 -12.90 36.80
N ALA A 295 -21.40 -13.75 37.83
CA ALA A 295 -20.19 -14.39 38.37
C ALA A 295 -19.56 -15.35 37.36
N ASP A 296 -20.37 -16.15 36.65
CA ASP A 296 -19.89 -17.02 35.58
C ASP A 296 -19.34 -16.22 34.40
N LEU A 297 -20.01 -15.13 33.98
CA LEU A 297 -19.48 -14.21 32.96
C LEU A 297 -18.18 -13.54 33.39
N ILE A 298 -18.02 -13.15 34.65
CA ILE A 298 -16.77 -12.54 35.17
C ILE A 298 -15.63 -13.57 35.20
N ASN A 299 -15.93 -14.82 35.54
CA ASN A 299 -14.95 -15.90 35.52
C ASN A 299 -14.58 -16.29 34.08
N GLU A 300 -15.54 -16.31 33.16
CA GLU A 300 -15.33 -16.53 31.72
C GLU A 300 -14.52 -15.39 31.09
N PHE A 301 -14.76 -14.13 31.51
CA PHE A 301 -13.96 -12.97 31.10
C PHE A 301 -12.56 -12.97 31.73
N LYS A 302 -12.37 -13.48 32.96
CA LYS A 302 -11.03 -13.65 33.56
C LYS A 302 -10.25 -14.78 32.87
N ALA A 303 -10.90 -15.90 32.54
CA ALA A 303 -10.31 -16.99 31.79
C ALA A 303 -9.93 -16.55 30.35
N LYS A 304 -10.81 -15.80 29.66
CA LYS A 304 -10.50 -15.15 28.36
C LYS A 304 -9.42 -14.06 28.42
N LYS A 305 -9.12 -13.51 29.60
CA LYS A 305 -8.05 -12.52 29.78
C LYS A 305 -6.68 -13.18 29.93
N GLU A 306 -6.64 -14.43 30.40
CA GLU A 306 -5.42 -15.25 30.49
C GLU A 306 -5.16 -16.03 29.21
N GLU A 307 -6.21 -16.42 28.48
CA GLU A 307 -6.13 -16.91 27.11
C GLU A 307 -6.15 -15.73 26.13
N LYS A 308 -5.13 -14.86 26.28
CA LYS A 308 -4.80 -13.88 25.23
C LYS A 308 -4.30 -14.69 24.05
N ASP A 309 -5.26 -15.07 23.20
CA ASP A 309 -5.04 -15.65 21.88
C ASP A 309 -3.79 -15.02 21.29
N ARG A 310 -2.82 -15.88 20.99
CA ARG A 310 -1.66 -15.53 20.19
C ARG A 310 -2.16 -15.27 18.78
N ILE A 311 -2.88 -14.17 18.58
CA ILE A 311 -3.14 -13.61 17.26
C ILE A 311 -1.76 -13.45 16.64
N PRO A 312 -1.45 -14.16 15.54
CA PRO A 312 -0.19 -13.97 14.85
C PRO A 312 -0.04 -12.48 14.55
N PRO A 313 1.12 -11.86 14.84
CA PRO A 313 1.31 -10.46 14.53
C PRO A 313 0.97 -10.21 13.05
N PRO A 314 0.26 -9.12 12.70
CA PRO A 314 -0.15 -8.84 11.34
C PRO A 314 1.08 -8.88 10.42
N GLU A 315 1.01 -9.68 9.36
CA GLU A 315 2.10 -9.80 8.41
C GLU A 315 2.10 -8.58 7.50
N ILE A 316 3.24 -7.88 7.47
CA ILE A 316 3.50 -6.74 6.60
C ILE A 316 4.23 -7.27 5.37
N LYS A 317 3.57 -7.26 4.21
CA LYS A 317 4.15 -7.75 2.94
C LYS A 317 3.89 -6.78 1.79
N ARG A 318 4.89 -6.58 0.93
CA ARG A 318 4.77 -5.77 -0.30
C ARG A 318 4.02 -6.49 -1.42
N GLU A 319 4.00 -7.82 -1.34
CA GLU A 319 3.28 -8.69 -2.24
C GLU A 319 2.29 -9.53 -1.44
N ILE A 320 1.04 -9.53 -1.88
CA ILE A 320 -0.03 -10.30 -1.25
C ILE A 320 -0.81 -11.07 -2.31
N LYS A 321 -1.26 -12.25 -1.90
CA LYS A 321 -2.13 -13.10 -2.70
C LYS A 321 -3.48 -13.18 -2.01
N LEU A 322 -4.51 -12.68 -2.69
CA LEU A 322 -5.89 -12.75 -2.22
C LEU A 322 -6.62 -13.82 -3.02
N VAL A 323 -7.33 -14.71 -2.32
CA VAL A 323 -8.16 -15.74 -2.94
C VAL A 323 -9.60 -15.53 -2.47
N TYR A 324 -10.50 -15.31 -3.42
CA TYR A 324 -11.92 -15.12 -3.14
C TYR A 324 -12.79 -15.80 -4.19
N LEU A 325 -14.03 -16.10 -3.82
CA LEU A 325 -15.03 -16.62 -4.72
C LEU A 325 -15.79 -15.47 -5.37
N ASN A 326 -16.05 -15.59 -6.66
CA ASN A 326 -16.84 -14.64 -7.43
C ASN A 326 -17.99 -15.37 -8.10
N GLN A 327 -19.21 -14.89 -7.88
CA GLN A 327 -20.41 -15.48 -8.48
C GLN A 327 -20.69 -14.77 -9.80
N THR A 328 -20.37 -15.44 -10.91
CA THR A 328 -20.60 -14.92 -12.26
C THR A 328 -21.84 -15.57 -12.88
N GLN A 329 -22.32 -15.04 -14.01
CA GLN A 329 -23.40 -15.69 -14.77
C GLN A 329 -23.04 -17.12 -15.25
N ARG A 330 -21.74 -17.45 -15.27
CA ARG A 330 -21.20 -18.75 -15.67
C ARG A 330 -21.06 -19.72 -14.50
N GLY A 331 -21.32 -19.28 -13.27
CA GLY A 331 -21.29 -20.10 -12.06
C GLY A 331 -20.35 -19.54 -10.98
N LEU A 332 -19.77 -20.41 -10.16
CA LEU A 332 -18.85 -20.01 -9.09
C LEU A 332 -17.41 -20.07 -9.61
N GLU A 333 -16.75 -18.92 -9.66
CA GLU A 333 -15.35 -18.80 -10.07
C GLU A 333 -14.46 -18.52 -8.85
N LYS A 334 -13.34 -19.23 -8.73
CA LYS A 334 -12.25 -18.89 -7.82
C LYS A 334 -11.44 -17.78 -8.47
N MET A 335 -11.42 -16.61 -7.86
CA MET A 335 -10.56 -15.51 -8.26
C MET A 335 -9.31 -15.51 -7.38
N THR A 336 -8.15 -15.43 -8.01
CA THR A 336 -6.88 -15.20 -7.35
C THR A 336 -6.34 -13.86 -7.82
N ALA A 337 -6.15 -12.93 -6.89
CA ALA A 337 -5.56 -11.63 -7.12
C ALA A 337 -4.17 -11.57 -6.49
N ASP A 338 -3.14 -11.52 -7.33
CA ASP A 338 -1.77 -11.24 -6.91
C ASP A 338 -1.55 -9.72 -6.99
N LEU A 339 -1.23 -9.12 -5.85
CA LEU A 339 -1.07 -7.67 -5.68
C LEU A 339 0.39 -7.38 -5.30
N LYS A 340 0.99 -6.40 -5.97
CA LYS A 340 2.35 -5.94 -5.69
C LYS A 340 2.41 -4.42 -5.58
N LEU A 341 3.11 -3.92 -4.56
CA LEU A 341 3.39 -2.49 -4.37
C LEU A 341 4.85 -2.17 -4.73
N GLU A 342 5.04 -1.15 -5.57
CA GLU A 342 6.35 -0.64 -5.94
C GLU A 342 6.45 0.87 -5.76
N PHE A 343 7.62 1.34 -5.34
CA PHE A 343 7.99 2.76 -5.40
C PHE A 343 8.70 3.04 -6.71
N LYS A 344 8.18 3.96 -7.52
CA LYS A 344 8.80 4.33 -8.81
C LYS A 344 9.73 5.54 -8.70
N GLY A 345 9.40 6.50 -7.85
CA GLY A 345 10.19 7.72 -7.70
C GLY A 345 9.60 8.73 -6.74
N TYR A 346 10.24 9.89 -6.67
CA TYR A 346 9.83 11.01 -5.84
C TYR A 346 10.08 12.35 -6.52
N GLN A 347 9.33 13.37 -6.10
CA GLN A 347 9.46 14.75 -6.54
C GLN A 347 9.35 15.68 -5.34
N ALA A 348 10.35 16.56 -5.16
CA ALA A 348 10.31 17.61 -4.15
C ALA A 348 9.64 18.88 -4.71
N MET A 349 8.81 19.52 -3.90
CA MET A 349 8.04 20.69 -4.25
C MET A 349 8.04 21.69 -3.11
N VAL A 350 7.93 22.97 -3.45
CA VAL A 350 7.72 24.05 -2.49
C VAL A 350 6.22 24.30 -2.38
N PHE A 351 5.69 24.34 -1.18
CA PHE A 351 4.33 24.78 -0.95
C PHE A 351 4.23 26.29 -1.14
N SER A 352 3.60 26.72 -2.21
CA SER A 352 3.16 28.11 -2.38
C SER A 352 1.67 28.21 -2.09
N LEU A 353 1.29 29.10 -1.17
CA LEU A 353 -0.06 29.65 -1.13
C LEU A 353 -0.20 30.58 -2.34
N SER A 354 -0.35 30.04 -3.53
CA SER A 354 -0.91 30.83 -4.63
C SER A 354 -2.36 31.11 -4.25
N SER A 355 -2.63 32.35 -3.84
CA SER A 355 -4.00 32.87 -3.71
C SER A 355 -4.78 32.58 -5.00
N PRO A 356 -6.08 32.24 -4.89
CA PRO A 356 -6.92 31.93 -6.05
C PRO A 356 -6.96 33.03 -7.11
#